data_AF-J1T600-F1
#
_entry.id   AF-J1T600-F1
#
_cell.length_a   1.000
_cell.length_b   1.000
_cell.length_c   1.000
_cell.angle_alpha   90.00
_cell.angle_beta   90.00
_cell.angle_gamma   90.00
#
_symmetry.space_group_name_H-M   'P 1'
#
loop_
_entity.id
_entity.type
_entity.pdbx_description
1 polymer ?
#
loop_
_entity_poly.entity_id
_entity_poly.type
_entity_poly.pdbx_seq_one_letter_code
_entity_poly.pdbx_strand_id
1 'polypeptide(L)'
;MYENHRQLGLNINAFFSALYSRYKETGSISATIGMSSLTADDLGLYVDFGFYIASLEGERAAIAYCDLLHEFLLATEQEKYVGNVLVAQAKLFDQIGKGMSRDMYALEAAEAFAHFGQFGAAERALALVQA
;
A
#
# COMPACT_ATOMS: atom_id res chain seq x y z
N MET A 1 27.16 19.54 -1.17
CA MET A 1 26.12 18.81 -0.41
C MET A 1 24.89 18.53 -1.29
N TYR A 2 25.05 17.77 -2.38
CA TYR A 2 23.93 17.36 -3.27
C TYR A 2 24.10 15.92 -3.80
N GLU A 3 24.83 15.05 -3.09
CA GLU A 3 25.09 13.67 -3.55
C GLU A 3 24.23 12.62 -2.82
N ASN A 4 23.80 12.89 -1.58
CA ASN A 4 23.10 11.89 -0.75
C ASN A 4 21.67 11.54 -1.21
N HIS A 5 20.96 12.44 -1.90
CA HIS A 5 19.58 12.16 -2.31
C HIS A 5 19.47 11.19 -3.50
N ARG A 6 20.50 11.10 -4.36
CA ARG A 6 20.53 10.13 -5.47
C ARG A 6 20.89 8.72 -5.02
N GLN A 7 21.74 8.58 -4.00
CA GLN A 7 22.14 7.26 -3.46
C GLN A 7 21.00 6.56 -2.71
N LEU A 8 20.16 7.30 -1.98
CA LEU A 8 18.96 6.75 -1.32
C LEU A 8 17.95 6.18 -2.32
N GLY A 9 17.70 6.88 -3.43
CA GLY A 9 16.78 6.41 -4.49
C GLY A 9 17.28 5.19 -5.29
N LEU A 10 18.60 5.02 -5.42
CA LEU A 10 19.17 3.82 -6.04
C LEU A 10 19.02 2.58 -5.15
N ASN A 11 19.15 2.76 -3.83
CA ASN A 11 19.10 1.65 -2.88
C ASN A 11 17.67 1.11 -2.70
N ILE A 12 16.66 1.99 -2.71
CA ILE A 12 15.25 1.57 -2.59
C ILE A 12 14.75 0.86 -3.86
N ASN A 13 15.18 1.28 -5.05
CA ASN A 13 14.84 0.60 -6.29
C ASN A 13 15.48 -0.80 -6.39
N ALA A 14 16.73 -0.95 -5.93
CA ALA A 14 17.38 -2.26 -5.85
C ALA A 14 16.65 -3.18 -4.85
N PHE A 15 16.25 -2.63 -3.71
CA PHE A 15 15.42 -3.34 -2.74
C PHE A 15 14.07 -3.78 -3.33
N PHE A 16 13.32 -2.87 -3.96
CA PHE A 16 12.04 -3.22 -4.60
C PHE A 16 12.19 -4.20 -5.76
N SER A 17 13.28 -4.11 -6.54
CA SER A 17 13.58 -5.10 -7.57
C SER A 17 13.79 -6.50 -6.97
N ALA A 18 14.56 -6.60 -5.88
CA ALA A 18 14.77 -7.87 -5.18
C ALA A 18 13.47 -8.40 -4.54
N LEU A 19 12.65 -7.51 -3.98
CA LEU A 19 11.36 -7.86 -3.39
C LEU A 19 10.39 -8.35 -4.46
N TYR A 20 10.39 -7.71 -5.63
CA TYR A 20 9.62 -8.11 -6.80
C TYR A 20 9.98 -9.50 -7.29
N SER A 21 11.27 -9.81 -7.44
CA SER A 21 11.71 -11.16 -7.81
C SER A 21 11.15 -12.22 -6.85
N ARG A 22 11.27 -12.01 -5.53
CA ARG A 22 10.73 -12.95 -4.53
C ARG A 22 9.21 -13.07 -4.58
N TYR A 23 8.52 -11.94 -4.75
CA TYR A 23 7.06 -11.93 -4.88
C TYR A 23 6.60 -12.73 -6.10
N LYS A 24 7.26 -12.57 -7.25
CA LYS A 24 6.92 -13.32 -8.47
C LYS A 24 7.24 -14.81 -8.37
N GLU A 25 8.29 -15.19 -7.66
CA GLU A 25 8.64 -16.59 -7.44
C GLU A 25 7.66 -17.31 -6.51
N THR A 26 7.19 -16.64 -5.45
CA THR A 26 6.41 -17.27 -4.38
C THR A 26 4.92 -17.02 -4.46
N GLY A 27 4.49 -15.90 -5.07
CA GLY A 27 3.11 -15.41 -5.05
C GLY A 27 2.60 -15.08 -3.65
N SER A 28 3.47 -15.01 -2.64
CA SER A 28 3.07 -14.95 -1.24
C SER A 28 3.54 -13.67 -0.56
N ILE A 29 2.61 -12.96 0.09
CA ILE A 29 2.92 -11.74 0.85
C ILE A 29 3.81 -12.03 2.05
N SER A 30 3.62 -13.15 2.74
CA SER A 30 4.43 -13.50 3.91
C SER A 30 5.92 -13.68 3.55
N ALA A 31 6.22 -14.11 2.33
CA ALA A 31 7.58 -14.19 1.80
C ALA A 31 8.21 -12.81 1.51
N THR A 32 7.37 -11.76 1.38
CA THR A 32 7.81 -10.37 1.15
C THR A 32 7.99 -9.58 2.45
N ILE A 33 7.16 -9.83 3.47
CA ILE A 33 7.12 -9.02 4.70
C ILE A 33 8.11 -9.50 5.77
N GLY A 34 8.45 -10.80 5.79
CA GLY A 34 9.59 -11.33 6.55
C GLY A 34 9.56 -11.17 8.08
N MET A 35 8.59 -10.46 8.67
CA MET A 35 8.54 -10.12 10.10
C MET A 35 7.13 -10.31 10.70
N SER A 36 7.11 -10.64 11.99
CA SER A 36 5.89 -10.87 12.78
C SER A 36 5.28 -9.59 13.35
N SER A 37 5.99 -8.45 13.34
CA SER A 37 5.47 -7.16 13.79
C SER A 37 5.89 -6.05 12.84
N LEU A 38 4.92 -5.44 12.15
CA LEU A 38 5.13 -4.31 11.25
C LEU A 38 5.14 -2.99 12.02
N THR A 39 6.11 -2.14 11.73
CA THR A 39 6.04 -0.71 12.07
C THR A 39 5.26 0.06 11.00
N ALA A 40 4.87 1.31 11.29
CA ALA A 40 4.22 2.16 10.31
C ALA A 40 5.12 2.47 9.11
N ASP A 41 6.43 2.59 9.34
CA ASP A 41 7.43 2.85 8.30
C ASP A 41 7.62 1.61 7.40
N ASP A 42 7.65 0.41 7.99
CA ASP A 42 7.72 -0.84 7.24
C ASP A 42 6.50 -0.99 6.32
N LEU A 43 5.31 -0.73 6.86
CA LEU A 43 4.08 -0.76 6.08
C LEU A 43 4.12 0.24 4.92
N GLY A 44 4.57 1.48 5.17
CA GLY A 44 4.71 2.50 4.13
C GLY A 44 5.55 2.01 2.96
N LEU A 45 6.66 1.32 3.26
CA LEU A 45 7.54 0.74 2.25
C LEU A 45 6.88 -0.41 1.46
N TYR A 46 6.06 -1.26 2.10
CA TYR A 46 5.30 -2.28 1.39
C TYR A 46 4.14 -1.72 0.56
N VAL A 47 3.54 -0.62 0.98
CA VAL A 47 2.56 0.13 0.18
C VAL A 47 3.23 0.76 -1.05
N ASP A 48 4.39 1.39 -0.87
CA ASP A 48 5.19 1.96 -1.97
C ASP A 48 5.64 0.88 -2.96
N PHE A 49 5.93 -0.33 -2.47
CA PHE A 49 6.19 -1.47 -3.33
C PHE A 49 4.98 -1.86 -4.21
N GLY A 50 3.75 -1.68 -3.73
CA GLY A 50 2.55 -1.82 -4.57
C GLY A 50 2.55 -0.83 -5.76
N PHE A 51 2.92 0.43 -5.53
CA PHE A 51 3.07 1.40 -6.62
C PHE A 51 4.24 1.08 -7.55
N TYR A 52 5.32 0.50 -7.02
CA TYR A 52 6.40 -0.03 -7.85
C TYR A 52 5.90 -1.15 -8.78
N ILE A 53 5.10 -2.10 -8.27
CA ILE A 53 4.44 -3.12 -9.11
C ILE A 53 3.58 -2.46 -10.20
N ALA A 54 2.83 -1.41 -9.86
CA ALA A 54 2.01 -0.70 -10.85
C ALA A 54 2.84 -0.17 -12.02
N SER A 55 4.04 0.35 -11.76
CA SER A 55 4.95 0.85 -12.80
C SER A 55 5.51 -0.24 -13.74
N LEU A 56 5.51 -1.50 -13.30
CA LEU A 56 6.05 -2.64 -14.05
C LEU A 56 4.98 -3.46 -14.77
N GLU A 57 3.87 -3.75 -14.09
CA GLU A 57 2.82 -4.66 -14.56
C GLU A 57 1.43 -4.00 -14.69
N GLY A 58 1.33 -2.72 -14.35
CA GLY A 58 0.08 -1.97 -14.35
C GLY A 58 -0.69 -2.04 -13.02
N GLU A 59 -1.64 -1.14 -12.87
CA GLU A 59 -2.35 -0.87 -11.61
C GLU A 59 -3.18 -2.08 -11.16
N ARG A 60 -3.68 -2.90 -12.08
CA ARG A 60 -4.44 -4.12 -11.72
C ARG A 60 -3.59 -5.13 -10.95
N ALA A 61 -2.31 -5.28 -11.32
CA ALA A 61 -1.39 -6.16 -10.61
C ALA A 61 -1.06 -5.59 -9.21
N ALA A 62 -0.92 -4.27 -9.11
CA ALA A 62 -0.72 -3.59 -7.83
C ALA A 62 -1.95 -3.70 -6.91
N ILE A 63 -3.16 -3.57 -7.45
CA ILE A 63 -4.41 -3.76 -6.67
C ILE A 63 -4.46 -5.18 -6.10
N ALA A 64 -4.16 -6.20 -6.92
CA ALA A 64 -4.13 -7.59 -6.45
C ALA A 64 -3.08 -7.81 -5.34
N TYR A 65 -1.91 -7.16 -5.45
CA TYR A 65 -0.92 -7.17 -4.38
C TYR A 65 -1.47 -6.51 -3.09
N CYS A 66 -2.13 -5.35 -3.22
CA CYS A 66 -2.74 -4.67 -2.07
C CYS A 66 -3.86 -5.49 -1.42
N ASP A 67 -4.66 -6.23 -2.18
CA ASP A 67 -5.66 -7.15 -1.64
C ASP A 67 -5.00 -8.22 -0.74
N LEU A 68 -3.93 -8.84 -1.22
CA LEU A 68 -3.18 -9.82 -0.43
C LEU A 68 -2.51 -9.20 0.80
N LEU A 69 -2.00 -7.96 0.68
CA LEU A 69 -1.42 -7.22 1.79
C LEU A 69 -2.47 -6.91 2.86
N HIS A 70 -3.67 -6.50 2.45
CA HIS A 70 -4.80 -6.28 3.34
C HIS A 70 -5.17 -7.57 4.10
N GLU A 71 -5.35 -8.68 3.39
CA GLU A 71 -5.65 -9.99 4.02
C GLU A 71 -4.56 -10.39 5.02
N PHE A 72 -3.29 -10.16 4.70
CA PHE A 72 -2.17 -10.42 5.61
C PHE A 72 -2.25 -9.59 6.90
N LEU A 73 -2.58 -8.29 6.80
CA LEU A 73 -2.71 -7.42 7.98
C LEU A 73 -3.84 -7.89 8.90
N LEU A 74 -4.97 -8.32 8.34
CA LEU A 74 -6.07 -8.89 9.13
C LEU A 74 -5.65 -10.20 9.80
N ALA A 75 -5.00 -11.10 9.05
CA ALA A 75 -4.54 -12.39 9.57
C ALA A 75 -3.46 -12.28 10.65
N THR A 76 -2.78 -11.14 10.75
CA THR A 76 -1.70 -10.88 11.72
C THR A 76 -2.08 -9.88 12.81
N GLU A 77 -3.37 -9.60 12.97
CA GLU A 77 -3.92 -8.68 13.99
C GLU A 77 -3.33 -7.25 13.90
N GLN A 78 -3.00 -6.81 12.67
CA GLN A 78 -2.44 -5.49 12.37
C GLN A 78 -3.48 -4.53 11.77
N GLU A 79 -4.74 -4.67 12.17
CA GLU A 79 -5.91 -3.95 11.63
C GLU A 79 -5.74 -2.41 11.60
N LYS A 80 -4.98 -1.86 12.56
CA LYS A 80 -4.66 -0.42 12.65
C LYS A 80 -3.96 0.17 11.42
N TYR A 81 -3.43 -0.69 10.55
CA TYR A 81 -2.70 -0.34 9.33
C TYR A 81 -3.51 -0.57 8.04
N VAL A 82 -4.67 -1.21 8.13
CA VAL A 82 -5.52 -1.53 6.97
C VAL A 82 -5.89 -0.27 6.19
N GLY A 83 -6.21 0.83 6.88
CA GLY A 83 -6.53 2.11 6.25
C GLY A 83 -5.46 2.61 5.27
N ASN A 84 -4.16 2.38 5.56
CA ASN A 84 -3.08 2.79 4.67
C ASN A 84 -3.10 2.02 3.34
N VAL A 85 -3.40 0.72 3.40
CA VAL A 85 -3.48 -0.14 2.21
C VAL A 85 -4.73 0.22 1.40
N LEU A 86 -5.86 0.45 2.06
CA LEU A 86 -7.11 0.86 1.42
C LEU A 86 -6.97 2.22 0.70
N VAL A 87 -6.25 3.19 1.28
CA VAL A 87 -5.90 4.44 0.57
C VAL A 87 -5.07 4.19 -0.68
N ALA A 88 -4.11 3.25 -0.62
CA ALA A 88 -3.32 2.90 -1.79
C ALA A 88 -4.19 2.28 -2.89
N GLN A 89 -5.11 1.38 -2.53
CA GLN A 89 -6.08 0.81 -3.46
C GLN A 89 -6.97 1.88 -4.08
N ALA A 90 -7.49 2.81 -3.28
CA ALA A 90 -8.30 3.92 -3.79
C ALA A 90 -7.54 4.74 -4.85
N LYS A 91 -6.28 5.08 -4.60
CA LYS A 91 -5.42 5.79 -5.57
C LYS A 91 -5.17 4.99 -6.84
N LEU A 92 -4.95 3.68 -6.74
CA LEU A 92 -4.76 2.80 -7.90
C LEU A 92 -6.05 2.69 -8.73
N PHE A 93 -7.21 2.59 -8.09
CA PHE A 93 -8.50 2.60 -8.78
C PHE A 93 -8.81 3.92 -9.47
N ASP A 94 -8.42 5.05 -8.87
CA ASP A 94 -8.52 6.38 -9.49
C ASP A 94 -7.70 6.45 -10.79
N GLN A 95 -6.46 5.94 -10.76
CA GLN A 95 -5.56 5.91 -11.93
C GLN A 95 -6.12 5.13 -13.12
N ILE A 96 -6.92 4.08 -12.88
CA ILE A 96 -7.59 3.31 -13.94
C ILE A 96 -9.01 3.78 -14.25
N GLY A 97 -9.43 4.94 -13.73
CA GLY A 97 -10.73 5.54 -14.01
C GLY A 97 -11.91 4.79 -13.38
N LYS A 98 -11.69 4.07 -12.28
CA LYS A 98 -12.73 3.33 -11.53
C LYS A 98 -13.19 4.13 -10.31
N GLY A 99 -13.84 5.27 -10.56
CA GLY A 99 -14.28 6.21 -9.53
C GLY A 99 -15.12 5.58 -8.40
N MET A 100 -16.09 4.73 -8.73
CA MET A 100 -16.91 4.04 -7.72
C MET A 100 -16.07 3.15 -6.79
N SER A 101 -15.09 2.43 -7.34
CA SER A 101 -14.19 1.61 -6.53
C SER A 101 -13.29 2.49 -5.68
N ARG A 102 -12.70 3.56 -6.26
CA ARG A 102 -11.94 4.55 -5.49
C ARG A 102 -12.74 5.06 -4.29
N ASP A 103 -13.99 5.49 -4.51
CA ASP A 103 -14.83 6.09 -3.47
C ASP A 103 -15.14 5.10 -2.35
N MET A 104 -15.45 3.85 -2.72
CA MET A 104 -15.68 2.76 -1.76
C MET A 104 -14.44 2.50 -0.90
N TYR A 105 -13.27 2.28 -1.50
CA TYR A 105 -12.03 2.03 -0.77
C TYR A 105 -11.58 3.25 0.06
N ALA A 106 -11.83 4.47 -0.42
CA ALA A 106 -11.55 5.69 0.32
C ALA A 106 -12.45 5.84 1.56
N LEU A 107 -13.73 5.48 1.45
CA LEU A 107 -14.67 5.46 2.57
C LEU A 107 -14.28 4.41 3.61
N GLU A 108 -14.00 3.17 3.17
CA GLU A 108 -13.55 2.10 4.06
C GLU A 108 -12.24 2.46 4.77
N ALA A 109 -11.29 3.10 4.07
CA ALA A 109 -10.07 3.60 4.68
C ALA A 109 -10.35 4.63 5.77
N ALA A 110 -11.29 5.55 5.52
CA ALA A 110 -11.67 6.57 6.49
C ALA A 110 -12.30 5.95 7.74
N GLU A 111 -13.18 4.97 7.58
CA GLU A 111 -13.79 4.23 8.69
C GLU A 111 -12.73 3.49 9.51
N ALA A 112 -11.79 2.80 8.85
CA ALA A 112 -10.69 2.11 9.51
C ALA A 112 -9.84 3.10 10.33
N PHE A 113 -9.45 4.24 9.75
CA PHE A 113 -8.70 5.26 10.50
C PHE A 113 -9.47 5.83 11.67
N ALA A 114 -10.76 6.13 11.50
CA ALA A 114 -11.61 6.65 12.57
C ALA A 114 -11.77 5.64 13.73
N HIS A 115 -11.89 4.35 13.42
CA HIS A 115 -11.96 3.28 14.42
C HIS A 115 -10.75 3.27 15.36
N PHE A 116 -9.56 3.57 14.82
CA PHE A 116 -8.31 3.66 15.60
C PHE A 116 -7.95 5.09 16.05
N GLY A 117 -8.90 6.04 16.00
CA GLY A 117 -8.71 7.41 16.48
C GLY A 117 -7.81 8.29 15.61
N GLN A 118 -7.49 7.87 14.39
CA GLN A 118 -6.63 8.59 13.44
C GLN A 118 -7.45 9.57 12.58
N PHE A 119 -8.18 10.49 13.21
CA PHE A 119 -9.15 11.36 12.53
C PHE A 119 -8.56 12.18 11.37
N GLY A 120 -7.36 12.71 11.52
CA GLY A 120 -6.70 13.44 10.43
C GLY A 120 -6.37 12.56 9.21
N ALA A 121 -6.13 11.26 9.41
CA ALA A 121 -5.97 10.31 8.30
C ALA A 121 -7.33 9.97 7.67
N ALA A 122 -8.37 9.82 8.49
CA ALA A 122 -9.74 9.61 8.02
C ALA A 122 -10.24 10.76 7.12
N GLU A 123 -10.02 12.01 7.53
CA GLU A 123 -10.37 13.19 6.72
C GLU A 123 -9.65 13.20 5.37
N ARG A 124 -8.35 12.86 5.35
CA ARG A 124 -7.59 12.76 4.10
C ARG A 124 -8.08 11.64 3.19
N ALA A 125 -8.51 10.52 3.77
CA ALA A 125 -9.11 9.43 3.00
C ALA A 125 -10.45 9.85 2.39
N LEU A 126 -11.33 10.50 3.18
CA LEU A 126 -12.61 11.03 2.68
C LEU A 126 -12.43 12.06 1.56
N ALA A 127 -11.37 12.87 1.61
CA ALA A 127 -11.07 13.85 0.56
C ALA A 127 -10.78 13.21 -0.81
N LEU A 128 -10.52 11.90 -0.88
CA LEU A 128 -10.37 11.17 -2.15
C LEU A 128 -11.72 10.84 -2.80
N VAL A 129 -12.82 10.89 -2.05
CA VAL A 129 -14.18 10.69 -2.58
C VAL A 129 -14.55 11.93 -3.39
N GLN A 130 -14.66 11.80 -4.72
CA GLN A 130 -15.11 12.91 -5.56
C GLN A 130 -16.63 12.83 -5.75
N ALA A 131 -17.31 13.94 -5.45
CA ALA A 131 -18.74 14.12 -5.70
C ALA A 131 -19.06 14.34 -7.19
#